data_AF-A0A368XRN2-F1
#
_entry.id   AF-A0A368XRN2-F1
#
_cell.length_a   1.000
_cell.length_b   1.000
_cell.length_c   1.000
_cell.angle_alpha   90.00
_cell.angle_beta   90.00
_cell.angle_gamma   90.00
#
_symmetry.space_group_name_H-M   'P 1'
#
loop_
_entity.id
_entity.type
_entity.pdbx_description
1 polymer ?
#
loop_
_entity_poly.entity_id
_entity_poly.type
_entity_poly.pdbx_seq_one_letter_code
_entity_poly.pdbx_strand_id
1 'polypeptide(L)'
;MAWIEGVVPAPGGGFVMSVVMPNGDRTCTSLSAFEKLRRSAPRRNSEVVTFDARSLERGHTHEYMGLDGMVTDTRADHEVFALRVGTLTYLIPAFVLLSELPGTLASLEPYLLSHGGLQSLCALTSSSIEDDGTAQTSVVVRRFCQPRRVTTSPAVLARLTWMRAFPTGNRLWTSVLNFAQHGRLDLIPPAALLTVALKVRKVGDVRIVDHLTVRELKPLERPFAAEMFDGETNFVLSALHTKAAPVGYDRPRLTDIEFAEFTSPLSDEEWWLYGHLLVKTQASRRNGNLRTDVDFILQKLASGLSWRHGQSNSKTSLVHTKFLILRREGRWEPFKEALLAYRRASAKGPPSNEFLASVIRPLPLKDWACAKGISYDQARTRANEGLVDEVRHGRTRLVHVPGTFYRTHVLKSRLN
;
A
#
# COMPACT_ATOMS: atom_id res chain seq x y z
N MET A 1 18.64 24.32 -0.27
CA MET A 1 17.17 24.06 -0.17
C MET A 1 16.61 24.79 1.05
N ALA A 2 15.31 24.77 1.35
CA ALA A 2 14.87 25.25 2.66
C ALA A 2 15.45 24.36 3.79
N TRP A 3 15.84 24.96 4.92
CA TRP A 3 16.46 24.28 6.06
C TRP A 3 15.77 24.68 7.36
N ILE A 4 15.64 23.76 8.31
CA ILE A 4 15.08 24.04 9.63
C ILE A 4 16.24 24.52 10.51
N GLU A 5 16.24 25.78 10.93
CA GLU A 5 17.24 26.29 11.86
C GLU A 5 17.02 25.75 13.28
N GLY A 6 15.76 25.48 13.64
CA GLY A 6 15.38 24.96 14.95
C GLY A 6 13.86 24.91 15.15
N VAL A 7 13.45 24.65 16.38
CA VAL A 7 12.04 24.60 16.80
C VAL A 7 11.74 25.79 17.71
N VAL A 8 10.60 26.45 17.53
CA VAL A 8 10.20 27.60 18.35
C VAL A 8 8.76 27.46 18.84
N PRO A 9 8.42 27.97 20.05
CA PRO A 9 7.05 28.00 20.52
C PRO A 9 6.13 28.80 19.60
N ALA A 10 4.92 28.31 19.34
CA ALA A 10 3.94 28.99 18.50
C ALA A 10 3.05 29.96 19.30
N PRO A 11 2.62 31.10 18.74
CA PRO A 11 1.59 31.94 19.34
C PRO A 11 0.27 31.16 19.43
N GLY A 12 -0.19 30.85 20.64
CA GLY A 12 -1.35 29.98 20.87
C GLY A 12 -1.02 28.58 21.38
N GLY A 13 0.26 28.29 21.65
CA GLY A 13 0.72 27.03 22.20
C GLY A 13 1.17 26.03 21.14
N GLY A 14 2.01 25.07 21.55
CA GLY A 14 2.66 24.12 20.65
C GLY A 14 3.96 24.66 20.05
N PHE A 15 4.42 24.04 18.98
CA PHE A 15 5.73 24.30 18.37
C PHE A 15 5.61 24.44 16.85
N VAL A 16 6.43 25.32 16.26
CA VAL A 16 6.62 25.49 14.82
C VAL A 16 8.11 25.44 14.48
N MET A 17 8.44 25.17 13.23
CA MET A 17 9.80 25.11 12.73
C MET A 17 10.22 26.51 12.28
N SER A 18 11.37 27.00 12.77
CA SER A 18 12.05 28.16 12.19
C SER A 18 12.81 27.69 10.96
N VAL A 19 12.44 28.20 9.79
CA VAL A 19 12.95 27.74 8.50
C VAL A 19 13.63 28.88 7.76
N VAL A 20 14.85 28.63 7.31
CA VAL A 20 15.58 29.51 6.38
C VAL A 20 15.38 29.02 4.95
N MET A 21 14.93 29.92 4.09
CA MET A 21 14.69 29.69 2.68
C MET A 21 15.98 29.89 1.87
N PRO A 22 16.06 29.39 0.61
CA PRO A 22 17.25 29.54 -0.22
C PRO A 22 17.70 30.99 -0.46
N ASN A 23 16.79 31.95 -0.39
CA ASN A 23 17.08 33.39 -0.51
C ASN A 23 17.54 34.04 0.80
N GLY A 24 17.66 33.28 1.90
CA GLY A 24 18.03 33.78 3.22
C GLY A 24 16.84 34.22 4.09
N ASP A 25 15.62 34.27 3.53
CA ASP A 25 14.43 34.65 4.30
C ASP A 25 14.12 33.62 5.38
N ARG A 26 13.72 34.11 6.56
CA ARG A 26 13.31 33.26 7.68
C ARG A 26 11.80 33.28 7.82
N THR A 27 11.22 32.09 7.94
CA THR A 27 9.78 31.90 8.10
C THR A 27 9.50 30.87 9.19
N CYS A 28 8.36 30.98 9.85
CA CYS A 28 7.88 29.94 10.77
C CYS A 28 6.83 29.09 10.04
N THR A 29 6.96 27.76 10.13
CA THR A 29 6.04 26.84 9.46
C THR A 29 5.84 25.56 10.26
N SER A 30 4.72 24.86 10.04
CA SER A 30 4.52 23.54 10.64
C SER A 30 5.45 22.51 9.98
N LEU A 31 5.78 21.45 10.70
CA LEU A 31 6.61 20.36 10.18
C LEU A 31 5.97 19.71 8.95
N SER A 32 4.64 19.57 8.94
CA SER A 32 3.88 19.06 7.79
C SER A 32 3.84 20.00 6.59
N ALA A 33 3.87 21.31 6.80
CA ALA A 33 3.99 22.29 5.72
C ALA A 33 5.41 22.30 5.14
N PHE A 34 6.44 22.20 5.99
CA PHE A 34 7.83 22.03 5.56
C PHE A 34 8.03 20.78 4.69
N GLU A 35 7.40 19.66 5.06
CA GLU A 35 7.45 18.43 4.26
C GLU A 35 6.92 18.65 2.83
N LYS A 36 5.80 19.39 2.69
CA LYS A 36 5.24 19.74 1.38
C LYS A 36 6.18 20.64 0.58
N LEU A 37 6.84 21.59 1.23
CA LEU A 37 7.83 22.47 0.60
C LEU A 37 9.00 21.68 0.00
N ARG A 38 9.47 20.62 0.65
CA ARG A 38 10.59 19.79 0.14
C ARG A 38 10.21 18.80 -0.97
N ARG A 39 8.95 18.38 -1.06
CA ARG A 39 8.50 17.37 -2.04
C ARG A 39 8.57 17.83 -3.52
N SER A 40 8.81 19.12 -3.76
CA SER A 40 8.95 19.71 -5.11
C SER A 40 10.31 19.47 -5.78
N ALA A 41 11.27 18.85 -5.07
CA ALA A 41 12.60 18.63 -5.61
C ALA A 41 12.64 17.62 -6.79
N PRO A 42 13.56 17.80 -7.77
CA PRO A 42 13.68 16.95 -8.95
C PRO A 42 13.92 15.47 -8.64
N ARG A 43 13.66 14.59 -9.61
CA ARG A 43 13.80 13.12 -9.49
C ARG A 43 15.24 12.75 -9.10
N ARG A 44 15.40 12.03 -7.98
CA ARG A 44 16.69 11.56 -7.46
C ARG A 44 16.82 10.04 -7.57
N ASN A 45 18.06 9.56 -7.51
CA ASN A 45 18.36 8.13 -7.46
C ASN A 45 17.74 7.51 -6.20
N SER A 46 17.14 6.33 -6.34
CA SER A 46 16.58 5.58 -5.22
C SER A 46 17.51 4.42 -4.89
N GLU A 47 17.95 4.35 -3.65
CA GLU A 47 18.75 3.25 -3.10
C GLU A 47 17.95 2.56 -2.00
N VAL A 48 18.18 1.27 -1.76
CA VAL A 48 17.57 0.53 -0.65
C VAL A 48 18.67 0.07 0.28
N VAL A 49 18.49 0.34 1.56
CA VAL A 49 19.47 0.04 2.61
C VAL A 49 18.73 -0.62 3.76
N THR A 50 19.33 -1.66 4.33
CA THR A 50 18.88 -2.27 5.59
C THR A 50 19.96 -2.03 6.64
N PHE A 51 19.58 -1.48 7.78
CA PHE A 51 20.53 -1.14 8.85
C PHE A 51 19.87 -1.19 10.24
N ASP A 52 20.67 -1.39 11.29
CA ASP A 52 20.21 -1.23 12.68
C ASP A 52 20.14 0.26 12.99
N ALA A 53 18.96 0.78 13.35
CA ALA A 53 18.79 2.20 13.60
C ALA A 53 19.63 2.72 14.79
N ARG A 54 20.12 1.85 15.67
CA ARG A 54 21.08 2.21 16.72
C ARG A 54 22.47 2.55 16.18
N SER A 55 22.79 2.14 14.95
CA SER A 55 24.04 2.49 14.29
C SER A 55 24.03 3.88 13.67
N LEU A 56 22.94 4.65 13.84
CA LEU A 56 22.89 6.05 13.43
C LEU A 56 23.74 6.88 14.39
N GLU A 57 24.82 7.45 13.85
CA GLU A 57 25.68 8.38 14.57
C GLU A 57 25.19 9.82 14.38
N ARG A 58 25.62 10.74 15.24
CA ARG A 58 25.41 12.17 15.00
C ARG A 58 26.36 12.61 13.89
N GLY A 59 25.80 13.17 12.82
CA GLY A 59 26.54 13.75 11.70
C GLY A 59 26.76 15.25 11.89
N HIS A 60 27.59 15.84 11.03
CA HIS A 60 27.83 17.28 11.08
C HIS A 60 26.79 18.03 10.26
N THR A 61 25.92 18.80 10.93
CA THR A 61 24.92 19.64 10.25
C THR A 61 25.56 20.58 9.22
N HIS A 62 26.69 21.21 9.57
CA HIS A 62 27.42 22.09 8.64
C HIS A 62 27.92 21.36 7.38
N GLU A 63 28.30 20.07 7.49
CA GLU A 63 28.71 19.27 6.34
C GLU A 63 27.51 19.03 5.40
N TYR A 64 26.36 18.62 5.95
CA TYR A 64 25.13 18.45 5.16
C TYR A 64 24.75 19.76 4.46
N MET A 65 24.78 20.88 5.19
CA MET A 65 24.41 22.20 4.66
C MET A 65 25.38 22.69 3.59
N GLY A 66 26.69 22.54 3.80
CA GLY A 66 27.71 22.90 2.82
C GLY A 66 27.56 22.09 1.52
N LEU A 67 27.34 20.77 1.63
CA LEU A 67 27.07 19.91 0.48
C LEU A 67 25.72 20.20 -0.20
N ASP A 68 24.77 20.81 0.53
CA ASP A 68 23.50 21.28 -0.03
C ASP A 68 23.60 22.66 -0.72
N GLY A 69 24.76 23.33 -0.62
CA GLY A 69 24.96 24.68 -1.13
C GLY A 69 24.30 25.75 -0.27
N MET A 70 24.08 25.50 1.02
CA MET A 70 23.52 26.46 1.97
C MET A 70 24.60 27.34 2.61
N VAL A 71 24.22 28.56 2.98
CA VAL A 71 25.12 29.51 3.67
C VAL A 71 25.39 29.02 5.10
N THR A 72 26.66 29.01 5.50
CA THR A 72 27.16 28.38 6.73
C THR A 72 26.81 29.11 8.03
N ASP A 73 26.30 30.35 7.97
CA ASP A 73 25.97 31.18 9.15
C ASP A 73 24.55 30.91 9.71
N THR A 74 24.10 29.67 9.58
CA THR A 74 22.77 29.23 9.99
C THR A 74 22.86 28.40 11.26
N ARG A 75 21.88 28.55 12.15
CA ARG A 75 21.83 27.75 13.38
C ARG A 75 21.74 26.26 13.06
N ALA A 76 22.43 25.46 13.86
CA ALA A 76 22.55 24.02 13.70
C ALA A 76 21.69 23.22 14.70
N ASP A 77 20.52 23.75 15.09
CA ASP A 77 19.62 23.08 16.06
C ASP A 77 18.75 21.99 15.42
N HIS A 78 18.92 21.78 14.11
CA HIS A 78 18.36 20.64 13.38
C HIS A 78 19.42 19.57 13.18
N GLU A 79 19.16 18.43 13.80
CA GLU A 79 20.12 17.34 13.85
C GLU A 79 20.23 16.60 12.50
N VAL A 80 21.44 16.17 12.17
CA VAL A 80 21.72 15.29 11.03
C VAL A 80 22.32 13.99 11.57
N PHE A 81 21.81 12.85 11.11
CA PHE A 81 22.37 11.55 11.43
C PHE A 81 23.30 11.07 10.32
N ALA A 82 24.36 10.36 10.68
CA ALA A 82 25.26 9.68 9.77
C ALA A 82 25.04 8.16 9.84
N LEU A 83 24.89 7.53 8.67
CA LEU A 83 24.82 6.07 8.51
C LEU A 83 25.95 5.63 7.58
N ARG A 84 26.80 4.72 8.04
CA ARG A 84 27.90 4.16 7.25
C ARG A 84 27.50 2.79 6.69
N VAL A 85 27.66 2.61 5.37
CA VAL A 85 27.41 1.33 4.68
C VAL A 85 28.57 1.08 3.72
N GLY A 86 29.50 0.20 4.10
CA GLY A 86 30.75 0.03 3.37
C GLY A 86 31.56 1.33 3.40
N THR A 87 31.97 1.82 2.23
CA THR A 87 32.69 3.10 2.08
C THR A 87 31.76 4.31 2.00
N LEU A 88 30.44 4.10 1.94
CA LEU A 88 29.48 5.19 1.74
C LEU A 88 28.97 5.72 3.07
N THR A 89 28.84 7.05 3.15
CA THR A 89 28.23 7.74 4.30
C THR A 89 26.94 8.44 3.88
N TYR A 90 25.83 8.08 4.51
CA TYR A 90 24.52 8.69 4.30
C TYR A 90 24.27 9.74 5.38
N LEU A 91 24.02 10.99 4.97
CA LEU A 91 23.64 12.07 5.88
C LEU A 91 22.12 12.26 5.84
N ILE A 92 21.46 11.99 6.96
CA ILE A 92 20.01 11.90 7.11
C ILE A 92 19.54 12.96 8.11
N PRO A 93 18.95 14.08 7.67
CA PRO A 93 18.38 15.05 8.59
C PRO A 93 17.26 14.44 9.45
N ALA A 94 17.16 14.85 10.71
CA ALA A 94 16.17 14.32 11.66
C ALA A 94 14.73 14.43 11.13
N PHE A 95 14.42 15.50 10.40
CA PHE A 95 13.07 15.71 9.85
C PHE A 95 12.71 14.61 8.82
N VAL A 96 13.69 14.08 8.09
CA VAL A 96 13.47 12.99 7.13
C VAL A 96 13.03 11.73 7.86
N LEU A 97 13.70 11.40 8.98
CA LEU A 97 13.33 10.27 9.82
C LEU A 97 11.95 10.48 10.47
N LEU A 98 11.70 11.68 11.01
CA LEU A 98 10.40 12.05 11.59
C LEU A 98 9.27 12.00 10.57
N SER A 99 9.55 12.24 9.29
CA SER A 99 8.51 12.16 8.25
C SER A 99 8.04 10.75 7.92
N GLU A 100 8.81 9.72 8.31
CA GLU A 100 8.59 8.36 7.82
C GLU A 100 8.43 7.32 8.93
N LEU A 101 9.10 7.51 10.08
CA LEU A 101 9.01 6.60 11.23
C LEU A 101 7.62 6.67 11.89
N PRO A 102 7.12 7.83 12.36
CA PRO A 102 5.71 8.01 12.73
C PRO A 102 4.74 7.79 11.57
N GLY A 103 5.18 8.06 10.34
CA GLY A 103 4.35 8.10 9.14
C GLY A 103 3.94 9.53 8.82
N THR A 104 2.85 9.72 8.06
CA THR A 104 2.46 11.02 7.52
C THR A 104 2.31 12.10 8.60
N LEU A 105 3.22 13.06 8.60
CA LEU A 105 3.32 14.11 9.63
C LEU A 105 2.07 14.96 9.74
N ALA A 106 1.40 15.26 8.63
CA ALA A 106 0.23 16.14 8.63
C ALA A 106 -0.89 15.73 9.60
N SER A 107 -1.10 14.43 9.83
CA SER A 107 -2.12 13.93 10.76
C SER A 107 -1.59 13.69 12.18
N LEU A 108 -0.28 13.54 12.34
CA LEU A 108 0.34 13.09 13.59
C LEU A 108 1.07 14.21 14.32
N GLU A 109 1.46 15.28 13.64
CA GLU A 109 2.23 16.40 14.17
C GLU A 109 1.64 16.99 15.47
N PRO A 110 0.32 17.24 15.61
CA PRO A 110 -0.24 17.75 16.87
C PRO A 110 -0.03 16.80 18.05
N TYR A 111 0.04 15.49 17.80
CA TYR A 111 0.27 14.46 18.81
C TYR A 111 1.76 14.22 19.06
N LEU A 112 2.61 14.40 18.05
CA LEU A 112 4.05 14.22 18.18
C LEU A 112 4.68 15.29 19.09
N LEU A 113 4.14 16.50 19.04
CA LEU A 113 4.62 17.66 19.79
C LEU A 113 3.75 17.99 21.02
N SER A 114 3.07 16.98 21.59
CA SER A 114 2.26 17.13 22.80
C SER A 114 2.58 16.08 23.86
N HIS A 115 2.46 16.48 25.14
CA HIS A 115 2.67 15.59 26.27
C HIS A 115 1.64 14.46 26.25
N GLY A 116 2.11 13.21 26.32
CA GLY A 116 1.24 12.03 26.26
C GLY A 116 0.53 11.86 24.91
N GLY A 117 1.00 12.52 23.84
CA GLY A 117 0.28 12.54 22.57
C GLY A 117 0.09 11.17 21.94
N LEU A 118 1.03 10.23 22.12
CA LEU A 118 0.87 8.85 21.65
C LEU A 118 -0.26 8.12 22.39
N GLN A 119 -0.37 8.30 23.71
CA GLN A 119 -1.40 7.70 24.56
C GLN A 119 -2.79 8.29 24.25
N SER A 120 -2.84 9.58 23.95
CA SER A 120 -4.05 10.28 23.51
C SER A 120 -4.48 9.82 22.12
N LEU A 121 -3.53 9.55 21.23
CA LEU A 121 -3.79 9.13 19.85
C LEU A 121 -4.23 7.66 19.75
N CYS A 122 -3.65 6.76 20.52
CA CYS A 122 -3.93 5.34 20.38
C CYS A 122 -3.80 4.53 21.69
N ALA A 123 -4.61 3.48 21.78
CA ALA A 123 -4.51 2.46 22.81
C ALA A 123 -4.30 1.08 22.19
N LEU A 124 -3.52 0.25 22.87
CA LEU A 124 -3.43 -1.18 22.56
C LEU A 124 -4.70 -1.85 23.09
N THR A 125 -5.31 -2.67 22.26
CA THR A 125 -6.44 -3.52 22.63
C THR A 125 -6.09 -4.96 22.27
N SER A 126 -6.32 -5.87 23.21
CA SER A 126 -6.37 -7.29 22.87
C SER A 126 -7.65 -7.50 22.08
N SER A 127 -7.56 -7.90 20.81
CA SER A 127 -8.74 -8.48 20.15
C SER A 127 -9.02 -9.82 20.83
N SER A 128 -10.30 -10.19 20.92
CA SER A 128 -10.65 -11.56 21.32
C SER A 128 -9.97 -12.55 20.38
N ILE A 129 -9.50 -13.65 20.95
CA ILE A 129 -8.95 -14.82 20.26
C ILE A 129 -9.82 -15.11 19.03
N GLU A 130 -9.22 -15.08 17.83
CA GLU A 130 -9.91 -15.57 16.63
C GLU A 130 -10.19 -17.07 16.80
N ASP A 131 -11.15 -17.66 16.08
CA ASP A 131 -11.55 -19.07 16.21
C ASP A 131 -10.38 -20.08 16.02
N ASP A 132 -9.21 -19.62 15.59
CA ASP A 132 -7.97 -20.39 15.44
C ASP A 132 -7.04 -20.38 16.68
N GLY A 133 -7.43 -19.72 17.77
CA GLY A 133 -6.64 -19.66 18.99
C GLY A 133 -5.56 -18.58 19.02
N THR A 134 -5.40 -17.78 17.96
CA THR A 134 -4.41 -16.70 17.93
C THR A 134 -4.97 -15.40 18.52
N ALA A 135 -4.26 -14.84 19.49
CA ALA A 135 -4.56 -13.52 20.04
C ALA A 135 -3.96 -12.45 19.12
N GLN A 136 -4.78 -11.83 18.29
CA GLN A 136 -4.30 -10.72 17.46
C GLN A 136 -4.29 -9.41 18.27
N THR A 137 -3.12 -8.83 18.50
CA THR A 137 -3.02 -7.49 19.10
C THR A 137 -3.32 -6.42 18.07
N SER A 138 -4.36 -5.63 18.33
CA SER A 138 -4.77 -4.52 17.48
C SER A 138 -4.56 -3.19 18.20
N VAL A 139 -4.24 -2.14 17.44
CA VAL A 139 -4.28 -0.77 17.96
C VAL A 139 -5.59 -0.12 17.58
N VAL A 140 -6.30 0.37 18.58
CA VAL A 140 -7.41 1.28 18.40
C VAL A 140 -6.88 2.70 18.46
N VAL A 141 -6.93 3.38 17.32
CA VAL A 141 -6.70 4.83 17.25
C VAL A 141 -7.89 5.50 17.92
N ARG A 142 -7.64 6.14 19.07
CA ARG A 142 -8.66 6.87 19.82
C ARG A 142 -8.99 8.13 19.03
N ARG A 143 -10.11 8.09 18.31
CA ARG A 143 -10.62 9.23 17.55
C ARG A 143 -11.24 10.25 18.50
N PHE A 144 -10.40 11.00 19.21
CA PHE A 144 -10.88 12.17 19.91
C PHE A 144 -11.16 13.27 18.86
N CYS A 145 -12.45 13.46 18.55
CA CYS A 145 -13.00 14.73 18.08
C CYS A 145 -12.82 15.17 16.61
N GLN A 146 -12.75 14.26 15.62
CA GLN A 146 -13.04 14.66 14.23
C GLN A 146 -14.10 13.79 13.54
N PRO A 147 -15.21 14.36 13.03
CA PRO A 147 -16.29 13.63 12.37
C PRO A 147 -15.94 13.15 10.95
N ARG A 148 -14.72 13.38 10.46
CA ARG A 148 -14.27 12.85 9.16
C ARG A 148 -13.60 11.50 9.37
N ARG A 149 -14.16 10.47 8.74
CA ARG A 149 -13.60 9.12 8.60
C ARG A 149 -12.21 9.19 7.93
N VAL A 150 -11.17 9.50 8.70
CA VAL A 150 -9.80 9.22 8.26
C VAL A 150 -9.67 7.70 8.36
N THR A 151 -9.75 7.03 7.20
CA THR A 151 -9.28 5.66 7.06
C THR A 151 -7.78 5.68 7.33
N THR A 152 -7.40 5.41 8.56
CA THR A 152 -5.99 5.23 8.92
C THR A 152 -5.45 4.09 8.09
N SER A 153 -4.40 4.34 7.31
CA SER A 153 -3.82 3.30 6.48
C SER A 153 -3.27 2.18 7.39
N PRO A 154 -3.31 0.90 6.95
CA PRO A 154 -2.71 -0.20 7.71
C PRO A 154 -1.25 0.06 8.08
N ALA A 155 -0.54 0.74 7.20
CA ALA A 155 0.83 1.19 7.40
C ALA A 155 1.01 2.19 8.55
N VAL A 156 0.07 3.11 8.76
CA VAL A 156 0.10 4.03 9.91
C VAL A 156 -0.29 3.28 11.18
N LEU A 157 -1.28 2.39 11.13
CA LEU A 157 -1.64 1.55 12.28
C LEU A 157 -0.45 0.70 12.73
N ALA A 158 0.25 0.04 11.82
CA ALA A 158 1.45 -0.74 12.11
C ALA A 158 2.54 0.07 12.83
N ARG A 159 2.79 1.31 12.39
CA ARG A 159 3.73 2.23 13.04
C ARG A 159 3.30 2.58 14.47
N LEU A 160 2.03 2.94 14.65
CA LEU A 160 1.48 3.28 15.97
C LEU A 160 1.48 2.06 16.91
N THR A 161 1.17 0.86 16.40
CA THR A 161 1.31 -0.40 17.14
C THR A 161 2.72 -0.60 17.63
N TRP A 162 3.71 -0.49 16.73
CA TRP A 162 5.10 -0.61 17.11
C TRP A 162 5.50 0.43 18.17
N MET A 163 5.23 1.71 17.95
CA MET A 163 5.60 2.78 18.90
C MET A 163 4.92 2.64 20.26
N ARG A 164 3.69 2.11 20.30
CA ARG A 164 2.95 1.93 21.55
C ARG A 164 3.40 0.68 22.30
N ALA A 165 3.72 -0.39 21.59
CA ALA A 165 4.04 -1.69 22.17
C ALA A 165 5.50 -1.86 22.55
N PHE A 166 6.43 -1.17 21.89
CA PHE A 166 7.88 -1.38 22.07
C PHE A 166 8.55 -0.20 22.82
N PRO A 167 9.43 -0.46 23.81
CA PRO A 167 10.02 0.58 24.64
C PRO A 167 10.78 1.68 23.88
N THR A 168 11.69 1.33 22.97
CA THR A 168 12.43 2.33 22.20
C THR A 168 11.56 3.02 21.15
N GLY A 169 10.52 2.37 20.64
CA GLY A 169 9.51 3.02 19.81
C GLY A 169 8.76 4.14 20.57
N ASN A 170 8.39 3.87 21.82
CA ASN A 170 7.77 4.87 22.70
C ASN A 170 8.74 6.01 23.05
N ARG A 171 10.00 5.65 23.35
CA ARG A 171 11.07 6.60 23.65
C ARG A 171 11.36 7.51 22.46
N LEU A 172 11.37 6.98 21.24
CA LEU A 172 11.52 7.78 20.03
C LEU A 172 10.43 8.85 19.96
N TRP A 173 9.15 8.46 20.12
CA TRP A 173 8.04 9.42 20.07
C TRP A 173 8.18 10.54 21.10
N THR A 174 8.44 10.17 22.36
CA THR A 174 8.54 11.13 23.46
C THR A 174 9.78 12.02 23.36
N SER A 175 10.87 11.53 22.77
CA SER A 175 12.10 12.30 22.59
C SER A 175 11.91 13.53 21.69
N VAL A 176 11.01 13.47 20.71
CA VAL A 176 10.79 14.58 19.76
C VAL A 176 10.31 15.83 20.49
N LEU A 177 9.30 15.68 21.34
CA LEU A 177 8.82 16.78 22.17
C LEU A 177 9.91 17.28 23.13
N ASN A 178 10.65 16.37 23.75
CA ASN A 178 11.72 16.75 24.67
C ASN A 178 12.78 17.62 23.95
N PHE A 179 13.22 17.25 22.75
CA PHE A 179 14.15 18.09 21.98
C PHE A 179 13.52 19.40 21.51
N ALA A 180 12.26 19.37 21.07
CA ALA A 180 11.52 20.56 20.66
C ALA A 180 11.42 21.61 21.77
N GLN A 181 11.24 21.18 23.03
CA GLN A 181 11.25 22.05 24.21
C GLN A 181 12.58 22.79 24.42
N HIS A 182 13.68 22.25 23.90
CA HIS A 182 15.01 22.86 23.94
C HIS A 182 15.36 23.56 22.62
N GLY A 183 14.37 23.81 21.76
CA GLY A 183 14.53 24.48 20.47
C GLY A 183 15.18 23.63 19.37
N ARG A 184 15.34 22.31 19.59
CA ARG A 184 16.02 21.40 18.66
C ARG A 184 15.04 20.49 17.93
N LEU A 185 15.34 20.20 16.66
CA LEU A 185 14.63 19.15 15.91
C LEU A 185 15.49 17.90 15.85
N ASP A 186 15.17 16.95 16.72
CA ASP A 186 15.95 15.73 16.93
C ASP A 186 15.05 14.58 17.41
N LEU A 187 15.59 13.35 17.44
CA LEU A 187 14.97 12.15 17.98
C LEU A 187 16.04 11.21 18.56
N ILE A 188 15.60 10.28 19.41
CA ILE A 188 16.43 9.14 19.82
C ILE A 188 16.14 7.98 18.86
N PRO A 189 17.15 7.46 18.12
CA PRO A 189 16.95 6.31 17.25
C PRO A 189 16.47 5.08 18.03
N PRO A 190 15.56 4.27 17.46
CA PRO A 190 15.03 3.10 18.14
C PRO A 190 15.97 1.90 18.03
N ALA A 191 15.74 0.89 18.85
CA ALA A 191 16.30 -0.45 18.67
C ALA A 191 15.48 -1.22 17.64
N ALA A 192 15.73 -0.96 16.35
CA ALA A 192 15.03 -1.62 15.25
C ALA A 192 15.92 -1.80 14.03
N LEU A 193 15.79 -2.92 13.34
CA LEU A 193 16.31 -3.12 12.00
C LEU A 193 15.33 -2.47 11.01
N LEU A 194 15.82 -1.50 10.23
CA LEU A 194 15.02 -0.76 9.27
C LEU A 194 15.45 -1.11 7.85
N THR A 195 14.50 -1.51 7.01
CA THR A 195 14.69 -1.54 5.55
C THR A 195 14.07 -0.28 4.97
N VAL A 196 14.89 0.58 4.38
CA VAL A 196 14.47 1.90 3.88
C VAL A 196 14.78 2.07 2.41
N ALA A 197 13.94 2.82 1.70
CA ALA A 197 14.28 3.39 0.40
C ALA A 197 14.70 4.84 0.58
N LEU A 198 15.90 5.18 0.11
CA LEU A 198 16.49 6.51 0.21
C LEU A 198 16.48 7.17 -1.15
N LYS A 199 16.01 8.42 -1.22
CA LYS A 199 16.27 9.30 -2.36
C LYS A 199 17.47 10.15 -2.02
N VAL A 200 18.55 9.95 -2.77
CA VAL A 200 19.86 10.51 -2.44
C VAL A 200 20.41 11.38 -3.55
N ARG A 201 21.16 12.41 -3.15
CA ARG A 201 22.12 13.10 -4.00
C ARG A 201 23.52 12.58 -3.69
N LYS A 202 24.28 12.29 -4.73
CA LYS A 202 25.63 11.73 -4.61
C LYS A 202 26.66 12.86 -4.67
N VAL A 203 27.55 12.92 -3.67
CA VAL A 203 28.70 13.83 -3.66
C VAL A 203 29.91 13.03 -3.15
N GLY A 204 30.76 12.56 -4.05
CA GLY A 204 31.84 11.62 -3.71
C GLY A 204 31.29 10.35 -3.04
N ASP A 205 31.83 10.01 -1.87
CA ASP A 205 31.36 8.89 -1.03
C ASP A 205 30.22 9.26 -0.08
N VAL A 206 29.81 10.53 -0.08
CA VAL A 206 28.68 11.02 0.73
C VAL A 206 27.38 10.93 -0.06
N ARG A 207 26.31 10.56 0.64
CA ARG A 207 24.94 10.46 0.14
C ARG A 207 24.06 11.37 0.97
N ILE A 208 23.68 12.51 0.41
CA ILE A 208 22.75 13.44 1.06
C ILE A 208 21.35 12.86 0.91
N VAL A 209 20.69 12.54 2.03
CA VAL A 209 19.36 11.94 2.03
C VAL A 209 18.30 13.01 2.16
N ASP A 210 17.49 13.16 1.12
CA ASP A 210 16.44 14.19 1.05
C ASP A 210 15.06 13.65 1.39
N HIS A 211 14.89 12.36 1.16
CA HIS A 211 13.66 11.65 1.44
C HIS A 211 14.00 10.19 1.72
N LEU A 212 13.29 9.65 2.69
CA LEU A 212 13.38 8.27 3.13
C LEU A 212 11.99 7.66 2.96
N THR A 213 11.91 6.34 2.88
CA THR A 213 10.65 5.63 3.03
C THR A 213 10.93 4.35 3.78
N VAL A 214 10.37 4.20 4.98
CA VAL A 214 10.50 2.96 5.75
C VAL A 214 9.59 1.91 5.11
N ARG A 215 10.20 0.83 4.61
CA ARG A 215 9.48 -0.29 4.00
C ARG A 215 9.12 -1.33 5.03
N GLU A 216 10.07 -1.60 5.91
CA GLU A 216 10.03 -2.68 6.88
C GLU A 216 10.70 -2.20 8.16
N LEU A 217 10.14 -2.62 9.28
CA LEU A 217 10.66 -2.37 10.59
C LEU A 217 10.55 -3.66 11.40
N LYS A 218 11.71 -4.19 11.82
CA LYS A 218 11.81 -5.32 12.73
C LYS A 218 12.38 -4.82 14.07
N PRO A 219 11.59 -4.76 15.15
CA PRO A 219 12.10 -4.35 16.46
C PRO A 219 13.17 -5.33 16.94
N LEU A 220 14.23 -4.80 17.56
CA LEU A 220 15.32 -5.57 18.16
C LEU A 220 15.20 -5.63 19.68
N GLU A 221 14.01 -5.36 20.19
CA GLU A 221 13.66 -5.36 21.62
C GLU A 221 12.35 -6.10 21.83
N ARG A 222 12.08 -6.50 23.08
CA ARG A 222 10.81 -7.12 23.45
C ARG A 222 9.72 -6.05 23.67
N PRO A 223 8.46 -6.30 23.25
CA PRO A 223 7.37 -5.39 23.56
C PRO A 223 7.05 -5.43 25.07
N PHE A 224 6.37 -4.38 25.57
CA PHE A 224 5.97 -4.27 26.99
C PHE A 224 5.10 -5.43 27.48
N ALA A 225 4.37 -6.07 26.58
CA ALA A 225 3.55 -7.25 26.86
C ALA A 225 3.85 -8.29 25.79
N ALA A 226 4.87 -9.11 26.03
CA ALA A 226 5.35 -10.12 25.10
C ALA A 226 4.27 -11.14 24.73
N GLU A 227 3.45 -11.54 25.70
CA GLU A 227 2.29 -12.43 25.51
C GLU A 227 1.25 -11.92 24.50
N MET A 228 1.26 -10.61 24.18
CA MET A 228 0.37 -10.03 23.17
C MET A 228 0.91 -10.17 21.73
N PHE A 229 2.14 -10.65 21.55
CA PHE A 229 2.79 -10.76 20.25
C PHE A 229 3.34 -12.18 20.05
N ASP A 230 2.59 -13.02 19.35
CA ASP A 230 3.06 -14.35 18.95
C ASP A 230 4.11 -14.23 17.82
N GLY A 231 5.36 -14.59 18.12
CA GLY A 231 6.42 -14.79 17.11
C GLY A 231 7.25 -13.56 16.71
N GLU A 232 7.95 -13.66 15.57
CA GLU A 232 8.76 -12.56 15.02
C GLU A 232 7.86 -11.40 14.57
N THR A 233 7.88 -10.29 15.30
CA THR A 233 7.08 -9.11 14.96
C THR A 233 7.76 -8.31 13.86
N ASN A 234 7.37 -8.55 12.60
CA ASN A 234 7.84 -7.76 11.47
C ASN A 234 6.74 -6.81 10.98
N PHE A 235 7.02 -5.51 10.99
CA PHE A 235 6.07 -4.49 10.56
C PHE A 235 6.38 -4.07 9.11
N VAL A 236 5.50 -4.46 8.18
CA VAL A 236 5.55 -3.98 6.79
C VAL A 236 4.83 -2.63 6.68
N LEU A 237 5.61 -1.57 6.54
CA LEU A 237 5.16 -0.18 6.67
C LEU A 237 4.87 0.52 5.33
N SER A 238 5.24 -0.10 4.21
CA SER A 238 4.91 0.39 2.88
C SER A 238 4.79 -0.79 1.92
N ALA A 239 3.63 -0.93 1.26
CA ALA A 239 3.49 -1.87 0.16
C ALA A 239 4.40 -1.42 -0.99
N LEU A 240 5.26 -2.31 -1.47
CA LEU A 240 6.20 -2.14 -2.58
C LEU A 240 5.61 -1.33 -3.76
N HIS A 241 5.73 -0.01 -3.72
CA HIS A 241 5.35 0.88 -4.83
C HIS A 241 6.55 1.66 -5.39
N THR A 242 7.68 1.71 -4.68
CA THR A 242 8.91 2.31 -5.19
C THR A 242 9.85 1.25 -5.76
N LYS A 243 10.05 1.32 -7.08
CA LYS A 243 11.04 0.56 -7.86
C LYS A 243 12.47 0.94 -7.47
N ALA A 244 12.93 0.53 -6.31
CA ALA A 244 14.34 0.35 -6.08
C ALA A 244 14.56 -1.16 -6.06
N ALA A 245 15.12 -1.65 -7.16
CA ALA A 245 15.63 -3.01 -7.20
C ALA A 245 16.71 -3.10 -6.10
N PRO A 246 16.74 -4.15 -5.29
CA PRO A 246 17.95 -4.48 -4.55
C PRO A 246 19.11 -4.50 -5.55
N VAL A 247 20.24 -3.90 -5.19
CA VAL A 247 21.47 -4.05 -5.98
C VAL A 247 21.74 -5.55 -6.08
N GLY A 248 21.62 -6.13 -7.28
CA GLY A 248 21.86 -7.55 -7.54
C GLY A 248 20.66 -8.49 -7.66
N TYR A 249 19.40 -8.02 -7.53
CA TYR A 249 18.25 -8.89 -7.84
C TYR A 249 17.91 -8.85 -9.32
N ASP A 250 18.29 -9.90 -10.05
CA ASP A 250 17.68 -10.22 -11.33
C ASP A 250 16.17 -10.34 -11.10
N ARG A 251 15.41 -9.45 -11.75
CA ARG A 251 13.95 -9.55 -11.70
C ARG A 251 13.62 -10.92 -12.28
N PRO A 252 12.77 -11.73 -11.62
CA PRO A 252 12.27 -12.93 -12.25
C PRO A 252 11.61 -12.48 -13.56
N ARG A 253 12.27 -12.80 -14.68
CA ARG A 253 11.61 -12.80 -15.97
C ARG A 253 10.54 -13.87 -15.78
N LEU A 254 9.27 -13.50 -15.86
CA LEU A 254 8.17 -14.44 -15.95
C LEU A 254 8.33 -15.17 -17.30
N THR A 255 9.26 -16.12 -17.34
CA THR A 255 9.50 -17.04 -18.44
C THR A 255 8.72 -18.34 -18.24
N ASP A 256 7.77 -18.36 -17.31
CA ASP A 256 6.85 -19.48 -17.14
C ASP A 256 6.06 -19.62 -18.45
N ILE A 257 6.39 -20.69 -19.18
CA ILE A 257 5.83 -21.10 -20.48
C ILE A 257 4.29 -21.13 -20.44
N GLU A 258 3.70 -21.24 -19.24
CA GLU A 258 2.26 -21.17 -18.98
C GLU A 258 1.58 -19.88 -19.45
N PHE A 259 2.31 -18.77 -19.61
CA PHE A 259 1.67 -17.49 -19.94
C PHE A 259 1.46 -17.22 -21.43
N ALA A 260 2.00 -18.07 -22.32
CA ALA A 260 1.74 -17.97 -23.76
C ALA A 260 0.23 -18.08 -24.10
N GLU A 261 -0.54 -18.78 -23.26
CA GLU A 261 -2.00 -18.93 -23.38
C GLU A 261 -2.80 -17.64 -23.04
N PHE A 262 -2.15 -16.58 -22.53
CA PHE A 262 -2.76 -15.30 -22.18
C PHE A 262 -2.49 -14.16 -23.18
N THR A 263 -2.07 -14.49 -24.40
CA THR A 263 -1.78 -13.50 -25.44
C THR A 263 -3.02 -12.72 -25.89
N SER A 264 -4.20 -13.30 -25.73
CA SER A 264 -5.49 -12.68 -26.10
C SER A 264 -6.21 -12.06 -24.89
N PRO A 265 -6.83 -10.86 -25.06
CA PRO A 265 -7.75 -10.27 -24.09
C PRO A 265 -8.88 -11.23 -23.73
N LEU A 266 -9.57 -10.96 -22.61
CA LEU A 266 -10.72 -11.75 -22.19
C LEU A 266 -11.89 -11.54 -23.15
N SER A 267 -12.48 -12.64 -23.61
CA SER A 267 -13.76 -12.60 -24.30
C SER A 267 -14.87 -12.14 -23.34
N ASP A 268 -16.01 -11.70 -23.89
CA ASP A 268 -17.17 -11.32 -23.08
C ASP A 268 -17.66 -12.49 -22.21
N GLU A 269 -17.56 -13.71 -22.74
CA GLU A 269 -17.91 -14.94 -22.06
C GLU A 269 -16.95 -15.26 -20.91
N GLU A 270 -15.63 -15.22 -21.17
CA GLU A 270 -14.60 -15.42 -20.14
C GLU A 270 -14.73 -14.40 -19.00
N TRP A 271 -14.96 -13.13 -19.36
CA TRP A 271 -15.16 -12.08 -18.38
C TRP A 271 -16.43 -12.30 -17.55
N TRP A 272 -17.52 -12.73 -18.19
CA TRP A 272 -18.77 -13.03 -17.50
C TRP A 272 -18.61 -14.21 -16.53
N LEU A 273 -17.96 -15.28 -16.97
CA LEU A 273 -17.71 -16.48 -16.18
C LEU A 273 -16.83 -16.20 -14.98
N TYR A 274 -15.70 -15.50 -15.16
CA TYR A 274 -14.64 -15.47 -14.14
C TYR A 274 -14.42 -14.10 -13.51
N GLY A 275 -14.96 -13.02 -14.09
CA GLY A 275 -14.77 -11.67 -13.57
C GLY A 275 -15.26 -11.49 -12.13
N HIS A 276 -16.23 -12.30 -11.69
CA HIS A 276 -16.74 -12.28 -10.31
C HIS A 276 -15.67 -12.66 -9.27
N LEU A 277 -14.70 -13.52 -9.61
CA LEU A 277 -13.59 -13.90 -8.72
C LEU A 277 -12.71 -12.69 -8.37
N LEU A 278 -12.69 -11.67 -9.23
CA LEU A 278 -11.88 -10.47 -9.07
C LEU A 278 -12.65 -9.29 -8.45
N VAL A 279 -13.94 -9.40 -8.15
CA VAL A 279 -14.78 -8.32 -7.61
C VAL A 279 -15.16 -8.60 -6.16
N LYS A 280 -14.70 -7.75 -5.23
CA LYS A 280 -14.96 -7.92 -3.77
C LYS A 280 -16.35 -7.46 -3.34
N THR A 281 -16.89 -6.41 -3.97
CA THR A 281 -18.21 -5.83 -3.65
C THR A 281 -18.85 -5.22 -4.90
N GLN A 282 -20.18 -5.11 -4.95
CA GLN A 282 -20.88 -4.41 -6.05
C GLN A 282 -20.43 -2.94 -6.18
N ALA A 283 -20.00 -2.29 -5.10
CA ALA A 283 -19.42 -0.95 -5.12
C ALA A 283 -18.10 -0.89 -5.90
N SER A 284 -17.33 -1.98 -5.94
CA SER A 284 -16.10 -2.10 -6.74
C SER A 284 -16.36 -2.09 -8.25
N ARG A 285 -17.60 -2.32 -8.71
CA ARG A 285 -17.97 -2.21 -10.14
C ARG A 285 -18.00 -0.75 -10.63
N ARG A 286 -18.06 0.24 -9.74
CA ARG A 286 -18.11 1.67 -10.10
C ARG A 286 -16.73 2.31 -10.28
N ASN A 287 -15.65 1.66 -9.82
CA ASN A 287 -14.29 2.23 -9.86
C ASN A 287 -13.48 1.71 -11.06
N GLY A 288 -13.73 2.29 -12.23
CA GLY A 288 -12.94 2.08 -13.44
C GLY A 288 -13.17 0.74 -14.15
N ASN A 289 -12.64 0.63 -15.36
CA ASN A 289 -12.83 -0.53 -16.23
C ASN A 289 -11.91 -1.69 -15.77
N LEU A 290 -12.28 -2.37 -14.67
CA LEU A 290 -11.53 -3.50 -14.11
C LEU A 290 -11.19 -4.54 -15.18
N ARG A 291 -12.10 -4.77 -16.13
CA ARG A 291 -11.86 -5.64 -17.29
C ARG A 291 -10.63 -5.20 -18.08
N THR A 292 -10.58 -3.93 -18.50
CA THR A 292 -9.44 -3.38 -19.24
C THR A 292 -8.13 -3.51 -18.47
N ASP A 293 -8.16 -3.31 -17.16
CA ASP A 293 -6.97 -3.49 -16.34
C ASP A 293 -6.54 -4.96 -16.29
N VAL A 294 -7.48 -5.90 -16.19
CA VAL A 294 -7.20 -7.35 -16.20
C VAL A 294 -6.70 -7.80 -17.57
N ASP A 295 -7.32 -7.37 -18.67
CA ASP A 295 -6.84 -7.65 -20.03
C ASP A 295 -5.39 -7.18 -20.21
N PHE A 296 -5.08 -5.98 -19.71
CA PHE A 296 -3.72 -5.46 -19.74
C PHE A 296 -2.76 -6.26 -18.87
N ILE A 297 -3.19 -6.73 -17.69
CA ILE A 297 -2.38 -7.63 -16.83
C ILE A 297 -2.08 -8.92 -17.59
N LEU A 298 -3.08 -9.55 -18.21
CA LEU A 298 -2.91 -10.79 -18.95
C LEU A 298 -1.94 -10.62 -20.13
N GLN A 299 -2.12 -9.57 -20.93
CA GLN A 299 -1.21 -9.24 -22.03
C GLN A 299 0.22 -8.98 -21.53
N LYS A 300 0.37 -8.34 -20.36
CA LYS A 300 1.68 -8.08 -19.75
C LYS A 300 2.38 -9.35 -19.29
N LEU A 301 1.63 -10.25 -18.66
CA LEU A 301 2.17 -11.53 -18.21
C LEU A 301 2.53 -12.42 -19.42
N ALA A 302 1.70 -12.44 -20.46
CA ALA A 302 1.95 -13.20 -21.69
C ALA A 302 3.18 -12.72 -22.48
N SER A 303 3.38 -11.41 -22.57
CA SER A 303 4.47 -10.84 -23.37
C SER A 303 5.83 -10.89 -22.69
N GLY A 304 5.89 -11.12 -21.37
CA GLY A 304 7.13 -11.00 -20.59
C GLY A 304 7.73 -9.58 -20.56
N LEU A 305 7.07 -8.61 -21.20
CA LEU A 305 7.55 -7.23 -21.30
C LEU A 305 7.37 -6.51 -19.98
N SER A 306 8.36 -5.69 -19.62
CA SER A 306 8.26 -4.88 -18.41
C SER A 306 6.98 -4.02 -18.40
N TRP A 307 6.43 -3.80 -17.21
CA TRP A 307 5.30 -2.89 -16.97
C TRP A 307 5.55 -1.44 -17.42
N ARG A 308 6.75 -1.06 -17.86
CA ARG A 308 7.03 0.28 -18.40
C ARG A 308 6.74 0.40 -19.90
N HIS A 309 6.68 -0.73 -20.62
CA HIS A 309 6.63 -0.75 -22.08
C HIS A 309 5.26 -1.22 -22.57
N GLY A 310 4.24 -0.36 -22.57
CA GLY A 310 2.93 -0.70 -23.12
C GLY A 310 1.98 0.49 -23.07
N GLN A 311 1.22 0.70 -24.14
CA GLN A 311 0.17 1.69 -24.18
C GLN A 311 -1.07 1.10 -23.51
N SER A 312 -1.38 1.58 -22.30
CA SER A 312 -2.69 1.39 -21.69
C SER A 312 -3.34 2.75 -21.54
N ASN A 313 -4.65 2.81 -21.75
CA ASN A 313 -5.44 4.00 -21.41
C ASN A 313 -5.46 4.24 -19.88
N SER A 314 -5.15 3.21 -19.08
CA SER A 314 -4.92 3.32 -17.64
C SER A 314 -3.46 3.65 -17.33
N LYS A 315 -3.21 4.47 -16.31
CA LYS A 315 -1.82 4.70 -15.82
C LYS A 315 -1.20 3.36 -15.43
N THR A 316 -0.15 2.92 -16.13
CA THR A 316 0.40 1.56 -15.98
C THR A 316 0.83 1.20 -14.55
N SER A 317 1.20 2.20 -13.74
CA SER A 317 1.48 2.03 -12.32
C SER A 317 0.26 1.55 -11.51
N LEU A 318 -0.94 2.03 -11.85
CA LEU A 318 -2.19 1.63 -11.18
C LEU A 318 -2.56 0.19 -11.49
N VAL A 319 -2.36 -0.24 -12.75
CA VAL A 319 -2.67 -1.62 -13.17
C VAL A 319 -1.77 -2.63 -12.47
N HIS A 320 -0.47 -2.34 -12.37
CA HIS A 320 0.47 -3.17 -11.61
C HIS A 320 0.09 -3.24 -10.11
N THR A 321 -0.28 -2.10 -9.50
CA THR A 321 -0.77 -2.08 -8.12
C THR A 321 -2.04 -2.93 -7.94
N LYS A 322 -2.98 -2.86 -8.88
CA LYS A 322 -4.19 -3.70 -8.86
C LYS A 322 -3.85 -5.18 -8.92
N PHE A 323 -2.93 -5.59 -9.81
CA PHE A 323 -2.44 -6.96 -9.88
C PHE A 323 -1.87 -7.46 -8.54
N LEU A 324 -1.00 -6.67 -7.91
CA LEU A 324 -0.42 -7.03 -6.61
C LEU A 324 -1.49 -7.15 -5.50
N ILE A 325 -2.50 -6.28 -5.52
CA ILE A 325 -3.63 -6.37 -4.58
C ILE A 325 -4.42 -7.67 -4.81
N LEU A 326 -4.73 -8.01 -6.07
CA LEU A 326 -5.45 -9.25 -6.41
C LEU A 326 -4.71 -10.49 -5.95
N ARG A 327 -3.37 -10.54 -6.11
CA ARG A 327 -2.53 -11.64 -5.60
C ARG A 327 -2.49 -11.69 -4.08
N ARG A 328 -2.25 -10.55 -3.42
CA ARG A 328 -2.18 -10.48 -1.94
C ARG A 328 -3.50 -10.92 -1.30
N GLU A 329 -4.62 -10.63 -1.94
CA GLU A 329 -5.94 -11.06 -1.48
C GLU A 329 -6.29 -12.51 -1.87
N GLY A 330 -5.38 -13.25 -2.50
CA GLY A 330 -5.59 -14.65 -2.92
C GLY A 330 -6.63 -14.82 -4.03
N ARG A 331 -6.98 -13.75 -4.75
CA ARG A 331 -8.05 -13.74 -5.77
C ARG A 331 -7.53 -14.00 -7.17
N TRP A 332 -6.26 -13.67 -7.41
CA TRP A 332 -5.67 -13.77 -8.74
C TRP A 332 -5.46 -15.22 -9.17
N GLU A 333 -4.95 -16.06 -8.27
CA GLU A 333 -4.60 -17.45 -8.53
C GLU A 333 -5.84 -18.30 -8.90
N PRO A 334 -6.96 -18.25 -8.16
CA PRO A 334 -8.20 -18.93 -8.56
C PRO A 334 -8.74 -18.45 -9.91
N PHE A 335 -8.65 -17.15 -10.20
CA PHE A 335 -9.05 -16.60 -11.49
C PHE A 335 -8.15 -17.12 -12.63
N LYS A 336 -6.82 -17.12 -12.43
CA LYS A 336 -5.84 -17.63 -13.39
C LYS A 336 -6.11 -19.11 -13.72
N GLU A 337 -6.28 -19.93 -12.69
CA GLU A 337 -6.51 -21.37 -12.83
C GLU A 337 -7.82 -21.67 -13.57
N ALA A 338 -8.92 -21.01 -13.18
CA ALA A 338 -10.21 -21.20 -13.82
C ALA A 338 -10.21 -20.79 -15.29
N LEU A 339 -9.56 -19.66 -15.61
CA LEU A 339 -9.41 -19.18 -16.98
C LEU A 339 -8.57 -20.12 -17.84
N LEU A 340 -7.45 -20.66 -17.32
CA LEU A 340 -6.63 -21.63 -18.03
C LEU A 340 -7.36 -22.94 -18.27
N ALA A 341 -8.06 -23.45 -17.27
CA ALA A 341 -8.87 -24.66 -17.41
C ALA A 341 -9.92 -24.48 -18.52
N TYR A 342 -10.60 -23.33 -18.56
CA TYR A 342 -11.58 -23.00 -19.59
C TYR A 342 -10.97 -22.98 -20.99
N ARG A 343 -9.86 -22.26 -21.18
CA ARG A 343 -9.19 -22.13 -22.48
C ARG A 343 -8.68 -23.48 -23.00
N ARG A 344 -8.12 -24.32 -22.11
CA ARG A 344 -7.66 -25.67 -22.45
C ARG A 344 -8.80 -26.62 -22.81
N ALA A 345 -9.94 -26.54 -22.11
CA ALA A 345 -11.13 -27.32 -22.46
C ALA A 345 -11.67 -26.89 -23.83
N SER A 346 -11.78 -25.58 -24.05
CA SER A 346 -12.30 -24.98 -25.29
C SER A 346 -11.42 -25.30 -26.52
N ALA A 347 -10.10 -25.41 -26.33
CA ALA A 347 -9.17 -25.80 -27.38
C ALA A 347 -9.37 -27.26 -27.86
N LYS A 348 -9.97 -28.13 -27.03
CA LYS A 348 -10.27 -29.53 -27.36
C LYS A 348 -11.68 -29.73 -27.96
N GLY A 349 -12.46 -28.65 -28.08
CA GLY A 349 -13.86 -28.67 -28.48
C GLY A 349 -14.72 -27.83 -27.53
N PRO A 350 -16.02 -27.62 -27.82
CA PRO A 350 -16.90 -26.90 -26.92
C PRO A 350 -16.91 -27.59 -25.54
N PRO A 351 -16.69 -26.85 -24.43
CA PRO A 351 -16.66 -27.44 -23.10
C PRO A 351 -17.98 -28.18 -22.82
N SER A 352 -17.90 -29.38 -22.24
CA SER A 352 -19.09 -30.15 -21.89
C SER A 352 -19.94 -29.38 -20.86
N ASN A 353 -21.27 -29.59 -20.88
CA ASN A 353 -22.17 -29.01 -19.89
C ASN A 353 -21.77 -29.38 -18.44
N GLU A 354 -21.16 -30.55 -18.24
CA GLU A 354 -20.61 -30.99 -16.95
C GLU A 354 -19.42 -30.14 -16.50
N PHE A 355 -18.51 -29.79 -17.42
CA PHE A 355 -17.39 -28.89 -17.12
C PHE A 355 -17.90 -27.51 -16.71
N LEU A 356 -18.85 -26.96 -17.47
CA LEU A 356 -19.46 -25.66 -17.15
C LEU A 356 -20.20 -25.71 -15.80
N ALA A 357 -20.91 -26.79 -15.49
CA ALA A 357 -21.58 -26.97 -14.19
C ALA A 357 -20.60 -27.11 -13.02
N SER A 358 -19.42 -27.70 -13.23
CA SER A 358 -18.38 -27.84 -12.20
C SER A 358 -17.63 -26.55 -11.88
N VAL A 359 -17.59 -25.61 -12.84
CA VAL A 359 -16.80 -24.38 -12.75
C VAL A 359 -17.66 -23.15 -12.46
N ILE A 360 -18.92 -23.14 -12.92
CA ILE A 360 -19.87 -22.04 -12.70
C ILE A 360 -20.59 -22.29 -11.37
N ARG A 361 -20.27 -21.50 -10.35
CA ARG A 361 -21.15 -21.43 -9.17
C ARG A 361 -22.52 -20.87 -9.60
N PRO A 362 -23.63 -21.49 -9.19
CA PRO A 362 -24.96 -20.97 -9.50
C PRO A 362 -25.05 -19.50 -9.11
N LEU A 363 -25.58 -18.66 -10.01
CA LEU A 363 -26.00 -17.32 -9.62
C LEU A 363 -26.98 -17.47 -8.45
N PRO A 364 -26.77 -16.79 -7.31
CA PRO A 364 -27.73 -16.83 -6.22
C PRO A 364 -29.10 -16.42 -6.77
N LEU A 365 -30.12 -17.22 -6.49
CA LEU A 365 -31.49 -17.04 -6.99
C LEU A 365 -32.03 -15.61 -6.78
N LYS A 366 -31.51 -14.91 -5.76
CA LYS A 366 -31.78 -13.52 -5.42
C LYS A 366 -31.29 -12.52 -6.47
N ASP A 367 -30.13 -12.75 -7.06
CA ASP A 367 -29.58 -11.90 -8.12
C ASP A 367 -30.36 -12.11 -9.43
N TRP A 368 -30.81 -13.34 -9.69
CA TRP A 368 -31.69 -13.65 -10.82
C TRP A 368 -33.07 -13.00 -10.67
N ALA A 369 -33.68 -13.08 -9.48
CA ALA A 369 -34.94 -12.41 -9.17
C ALA A 369 -34.86 -10.89 -9.39
N CYS A 370 -33.78 -10.28 -8.88
CA CYS A 370 -33.52 -8.84 -9.06
C CYS A 370 -33.35 -8.46 -10.55
N ALA A 371 -32.68 -9.29 -11.34
CA ALA A 371 -32.50 -9.04 -12.78
C ALA A 371 -33.82 -9.19 -13.58
N LYS A 372 -34.76 -9.98 -13.09
CA LYS A 372 -36.09 -10.19 -13.70
C LYS A 372 -37.15 -9.21 -13.19
N GLY A 373 -36.83 -8.37 -12.20
CA GLY A 373 -37.79 -7.48 -11.56
C GLY A 373 -38.92 -8.23 -10.86
N ILE A 374 -38.69 -9.47 -10.44
CA ILE A 374 -39.66 -10.31 -9.72
C ILE A 374 -39.21 -10.52 -8.27
N SER A 375 -40.16 -10.86 -7.40
CA SER A 375 -39.81 -11.16 -6.01
C SER A 375 -39.00 -12.47 -5.91
N TYR A 376 -38.24 -12.62 -4.83
CA TYR A 376 -37.47 -13.84 -4.58
C TYR A 376 -38.36 -15.09 -4.51
N ASP A 377 -39.55 -14.96 -3.92
CA ASP A 377 -40.49 -16.07 -3.81
C ASP A 377 -41.09 -16.44 -5.17
N GLN A 378 -41.41 -15.45 -6.02
CA GLN A 378 -41.81 -15.70 -7.41
C GLN A 378 -40.68 -16.40 -8.18
N ALA A 379 -39.44 -16.01 -7.94
CA ALA A 379 -38.29 -16.64 -8.55
C ALA A 379 -38.08 -18.09 -8.09
N ARG A 380 -38.29 -18.36 -6.81
CA ARG A 380 -38.20 -19.69 -6.19
C ARG A 380 -39.32 -20.61 -6.66
N THR A 381 -40.55 -20.12 -6.72
CA THR A 381 -41.70 -20.87 -7.23
C THR A 381 -41.48 -21.26 -8.69
N ARG A 382 -41.04 -20.33 -9.55
CA ARG A 382 -40.72 -20.62 -10.96
C ARG A 382 -39.57 -21.61 -11.14
N ALA A 383 -38.55 -21.56 -10.26
CA ALA A 383 -37.46 -22.52 -10.27
C ALA A 383 -37.92 -23.95 -9.91
N ASN A 384 -38.84 -24.06 -8.95
CA ASN A 384 -39.37 -25.34 -8.48
C ASN A 384 -40.40 -25.96 -9.43
N GLU A 385 -41.17 -25.12 -10.14
CA GLU A 385 -42.22 -25.58 -11.05
C GLU A 385 -41.69 -26.02 -12.43
N GLY A 386 -40.39 -25.83 -12.69
CA GLY A 386 -39.80 -26.15 -14.00
C GLY A 386 -40.41 -25.35 -15.17
N LEU A 387 -41.15 -24.28 -14.87
CA LEU A 387 -41.88 -23.47 -15.84
C LEU A 387 -40.89 -22.74 -16.76
N VAL A 388 -40.92 -23.12 -18.03
CA VAL A 388 -40.06 -22.57 -19.08
C VAL A 388 -40.64 -21.26 -19.58
N ASP A 389 -40.13 -20.14 -19.08
CA ASP A 389 -40.32 -18.85 -19.75
C ASP A 389 -39.16 -18.62 -20.73
N GLU A 390 -39.43 -18.74 -22.04
CA GLU A 390 -38.50 -18.29 -23.08
C GLU A 390 -38.48 -16.75 -23.11
N VAL A 391 -37.64 -16.14 -22.28
CA VAL A 391 -37.51 -14.68 -22.28
C VAL A 391 -36.55 -14.23 -23.39
N ARG A 392 -37.09 -13.76 -24.51
CA ARG A 392 -36.33 -13.00 -25.51
C ARG A 392 -36.12 -11.57 -25.01
N HIS A 393 -34.87 -11.23 -24.72
CA HIS A 393 -34.41 -9.86 -24.52
C HIS A 393 -33.15 -9.65 -25.38
N GLY A 394 -33.32 -9.13 -26.60
CA GLY A 394 -32.24 -9.00 -27.58
C GLY A 394 -31.63 -10.35 -28.02
N ARG A 395 -30.31 -10.42 -28.19
CA ARG A 395 -29.54 -11.60 -28.67
C ARG A 395 -29.18 -12.62 -27.57
N THR A 396 -30.01 -12.77 -26.54
CA THR A 396 -29.69 -13.61 -25.36
C THR A 396 -30.71 -14.72 -25.20
N ARG A 397 -30.24 -15.96 -24.95
CA ARG A 397 -31.07 -17.10 -24.53
C ARG A 397 -30.71 -17.46 -23.08
N LEU A 398 -31.65 -17.99 -22.31
CA LEU A 398 -31.35 -18.62 -21.02
C LEU A 398 -31.72 -20.10 -21.21
N VAL A 399 -30.79 -21.00 -20.91
CA VAL A 399 -31.04 -22.44 -20.98
C VAL A 399 -31.11 -22.96 -19.54
N HIS A 400 -32.17 -23.71 -19.25
CA HIS A 400 -32.34 -24.35 -17.95
C HIS A 400 -31.85 -25.80 -18.02
N VAL A 401 -31.11 -26.21 -16.99
CA VAL A 401 -30.91 -27.62 -16.61
C VAL A 401 -31.55 -27.77 -15.24
N PRO A 402 -32.32 -28.84 -14.95
CA PRO A 402 -33.05 -28.99 -13.69
C PRO A 402 -32.19 -28.63 -12.46
N GLY A 403 -32.62 -27.59 -11.71
CA GLY A 403 -31.97 -27.12 -10.49
C GLY A 403 -30.96 -25.97 -10.64
N THR A 404 -30.67 -25.50 -11.87
CA THR A 404 -29.68 -24.42 -12.09
C THR A 404 -30.05 -23.52 -13.29
N PHE A 405 -29.88 -22.20 -13.14
CA PHE A 405 -30.10 -21.23 -14.23
C PHE A 405 -28.79 -20.78 -14.88
N TYR A 406 -28.70 -20.85 -16.21
CA TYR A 406 -27.55 -20.36 -16.99
C TYR A 406 -27.97 -19.29 -18.00
N ARG A 407 -27.18 -18.21 -18.12
CA ARG A 407 -27.35 -17.15 -19.13
C ARG A 407 -26.44 -17.43 -20.33
N THR A 408 -26.97 -17.50 -21.54
CA THR A 408 -26.20 -17.73 -22.78
C THR A 408 -26.47 -16.64 -23.83
N HIS A 409 -25.44 -16.24 -24.60
CA HIS A 409 -25.62 -15.36 -25.76
C HIS A 409 -25.58 -16.18 -27.06
N VAL A 410 -26.47 -15.87 -28.00
CA VAL A 410 -26.44 -16.48 -29.35
C VAL A 410 -25.41 -15.73 -30.19
N LEU A 411 -24.27 -16.37 -30.47
CA LEU A 411 -23.38 -15.98 -31.56
C LEU A 411 -24.04 -16.40 -32.88
N LYS A 412 -24.48 -15.44 -33.71
CA LYS A 412 -24.84 -15.72 -35.11
C LYS A 412 -23.54 -15.97 -35.88
N SER A 413 -23.21 -17.22 -36.16
CA SER A 413 -22.33 -17.55 -37.28
C SER A 413 -23.07 -17.27 -38.58
N ARG A 414 -22.64 -16.27 -39.35
CA ARG A 414 -22.97 -16.20 -40.77
C ARG A 414 -22.03 -17.15 -41.51
N LEU A 415 -22.54 -18.29 -41.91
CA LEU A 415 -22.06 -19.06 -43.05
C LEU A 415 -23.26 -19.20 -43.98
N ASN A 416 -23.18 -18.49 -45.11
CA ASN A 416 -24.10 -18.34 -46.25
C ASN A 416 -25.59 -18.15 -45.93
#